data_AF-A0A383CYS4-F1
#
_entry.id   AF-A0A383CYS4-F1
#
_cell.length_a   1.000
_cell.length_b   1.000
_cell.length_c   1.000
_cell.angle_alpha   90.00
_cell.angle_beta   90.00
_cell.angle_gamma   90.00
#
_symmetry.space_group_name_H-M   'P 1'
#
loop_
_entity.id
_entity.type
_entity.pdbx_description
1 polymer ?
#
loop_
_entity_poly.entity_id
_entity_poly.type
_entity_poly.pdbx_seq_one_letter_code
_entity_poly.pdbx_strand_id
1 'polypeptide(L)'
;MSQAYRPFPPAKAIESTQVEFEDFVGSKVCSECHGAVYDEWRESTHGQAGGAPSEDMVIGRFDGEPRHYSDATVTPLRDEQGDYRFIVEWLGEKKDIKVDGVVGKGHMVGGGT
;
A
#
# COMPACT_ATOMS: atom_id res chain seq x y z
N MET A 1 20.08 -14.21 43.68
CA MET A 1 19.45 -12.90 43.94
C MET A 1 18.46 -12.64 42.80
N SER A 2 17.15 -12.78 43.02
CA SER A 2 16.14 -12.56 41.97
C SER A 2 15.93 -11.07 41.75
N GLN A 3 16.06 -10.64 40.49
CA GLN A 3 15.73 -9.30 40.07
C GLN A 3 14.20 -9.14 40.11
N ALA A 4 13.69 -8.25 40.96
CA ALA A 4 12.26 -7.97 41.04
C ALA A 4 11.76 -7.42 39.69
N TYR A 5 10.71 -8.03 39.15
CA TYR A 5 10.02 -7.56 37.95
C TYR A 5 9.59 -6.11 38.14
N ARG A 6 10.06 -5.22 37.25
CA ARG A 6 9.62 -3.83 37.18
C ARG A 6 8.72 -3.70 35.95
N PRO A 7 7.40 -3.50 36.13
CA PRO A 7 6.53 -3.27 34.98
C PRO A 7 6.96 -1.98 34.26
N PHE A 8 6.84 -1.98 32.94
CA PHE A 8 7.01 -0.77 32.15
C PHE A 8 6.02 0.30 32.60
N PRO A 9 6.43 1.58 32.68
CA PRO A 9 5.49 2.67 32.94
C PRO A 9 4.41 2.68 31.86
N PRO A 10 3.14 2.98 32.22
CA PRO A 10 2.07 3.07 31.24
C PRO A 10 2.42 4.14 30.21
N ALA A 11 2.20 3.83 28.92
CA ALA A 11 2.33 4.83 27.87
C ALA A 11 1.43 6.03 28.22
N LYS A 12 2.01 7.23 28.22
CA LYS A 12 1.24 8.46 28.39
C LYS A 12 0.24 8.51 27.24
N ALA A 13 -1.05 8.62 27.55
CA ALA A 13 -2.08 8.80 26.52
C ALA A 13 -1.74 10.07 25.74
N ILE A 14 -1.28 9.89 24.51
CA ILE A 14 -1.18 10.97 23.54
C ILE A 14 -2.61 11.15 23.04
N GLU A 15 -3.17 12.35 23.18
CA GLU A 15 -4.41 12.71 22.49
C GLU A 15 -4.27 12.31 21.02
N SER A 16 -5.22 11.52 20.51
CA SER A 16 -5.17 11.11 19.10
C SER A 16 -5.38 12.36 18.25
N THR A 17 -4.31 12.90 17.69
CA THR A 17 -4.43 13.76 16.52
C THR A 17 -4.82 12.83 15.38
N GLN A 18 -6.12 12.71 15.11
CA GLN A 18 -6.59 12.00 13.94
C GLN A 18 -6.06 12.76 12.73
N VAL A 19 -5.24 12.09 11.91
CA VAL A 19 -4.73 12.62 10.66
C VAL A 19 -5.62 12.05 9.57
N GLU A 20 -6.32 12.93 8.86
CA GLU A 20 -7.18 12.59 7.74
C GLU A 20 -6.41 12.72 6.41
N PHE A 21 -6.91 12.13 5.34
CA PHE A 21 -6.25 12.21 4.03
C PHE A 21 -6.13 13.67 3.54
N GLU A 22 -7.13 14.49 3.88
CA GLU A 22 -7.21 15.90 3.55
C GLU A 22 -6.12 16.75 4.23
N ASP A 23 -5.48 16.24 5.30
CA ASP A 23 -4.34 16.92 5.93
C ASP A 23 -3.06 16.84 5.09
N PHE A 24 -3.01 15.93 4.10
CA PHE A 24 -1.87 15.79 3.20
C PHE A 24 -2.01 16.72 1.99
N VAL A 25 -1.19 17.77 1.96
CA VAL A 25 -1.16 18.74 0.84
C VAL A 25 -0.53 18.20 -0.45
N GLY A 26 0.10 17.03 -0.40
CA GLY A 26 0.82 16.40 -1.51
C GLY A 26 2.22 16.99 -1.74
N SER A 27 3.17 16.13 -2.14
CA SER A 27 4.60 16.50 -2.26
C SER A 27 4.88 17.58 -3.31
N LYS A 28 4.01 17.71 -4.33
CA LYS A 28 4.16 18.74 -5.37
C LYS A 28 4.13 20.16 -4.79
N VAL A 29 3.32 20.42 -3.76
CA VAL A 29 3.27 21.74 -3.10
C VAL A 29 4.63 22.10 -2.50
N CYS A 30 5.36 21.12 -1.98
CA CYS A 30 6.70 21.33 -1.42
C CYS A 30 7.72 21.81 -2.47
N SER A 31 7.53 21.47 -3.75
CA SER A 31 8.44 21.85 -4.84
C SER A 31 8.53 23.37 -5.04
N GLU A 32 7.50 24.12 -4.63
CA GLU A 32 7.44 25.59 -4.77
C GLU A 32 8.53 26.29 -3.94
N CYS A 33 8.88 25.74 -2.78
CA CYS A 33 9.93 26.26 -1.89
C CYS A 33 11.19 25.37 -1.84
N HIS A 34 11.07 24.08 -2.17
CA HIS A 34 12.12 23.07 -1.99
C HIS A 34 12.43 22.31 -3.29
N GLY A 35 12.61 23.03 -4.41
CA GLY A 35 12.81 22.43 -5.74
C GLY A 35 13.92 21.38 -5.80
N ALA A 36 15.12 21.69 -5.30
CA ALA A 36 16.26 20.77 -5.36
C ALA A 36 16.01 19.44 -4.64
N VAL A 37 15.44 19.49 -3.43
CA VAL A 37 15.11 18.29 -2.65
C VAL A 37 13.96 17.52 -3.28
N TYR A 38 12.96 18.24 -3.80
CA TYR A 38 11.84 17.63 -4.51
C TYR A 38 12.30 16.88 -5.77
N ASP A 39 13.19 17.46 -6.57
CA ASP A 39 13.69 16.82 -7.78
C ASP A 39 14.51 15.57 -7.46
N GLU A 40 15.42 15.63 -6.47
CA GLU A 40 16.16 14.46 -6.00
C GLU A 40 15.22 13.37 -5.47
N TRP A 41 14.22 13.74 -4.66
CA TRP A 41 13.24 12.79 -4.13
C TRP A 41 12.39 12.15 -5.23
N ARG A 42 11.87 12.93 -6.17
CA ARG A 42 10.96 12.46 -7.24
C ARG A 42 11.63 11.43 -8.15
N GLU A 43 12.93 11.56 -8.36
CA GLU A 43 13.72 10.61 -9.16
C GLU A 43 14.24 9.43 -8.35
N SER A 44 14.20 9.51 -7.02
CA SER A 44 14.63 8.43 -6.13
C SER A 44 13.71 7.21 -6.17
N THR A 45 14.21 6.08 -5.68
CA THR A 45 13.42 4.86 -5.47
C THR A 45 12.17 5.12 -4.63
N HIS A 46 12.23 5.99 -3.62
CA HIS A 46 11.06 6.31 -2.80
C HIS A 46 10.02 7.13 -3.56
N GLY A 47 10.45 8.14 -4.34
CA GLY A 47 9.55 8.97 -5.14
C GLY A 47 8.85 8.19 -6.26
N GLN A 48 9.45 7.08 -6.70
CA GLN A 48 8.89 6.21 -7.73
C GLN A 48 8.31 4.89 -7.18
N ALA A 49 8.33 4.67 -5.87
CA ALA A 49 8.02 3.38 -5.27
C ALA A 49 6.60 2.91 -5.55
N GLY A 50 5.65 3.84 -5.71
CA GLY A 50 4.27 3.53 -5.98
C GLY A 50 3.61 4.49 -6.96
N GLY A 51 2.31 4.28 -7.16
CA GLY A 51 1.52 5.08 -8.09
C GLY A 51 0.16 4.45 -8.35
N ALA A 52 -0.58 5.02 -9.30
CA ALA A 52 -1.78 4.41 -9.83
C ALA A 52 -1.43 3.09 -10.56
N PRO A 53 -2.33 2.09 -10.54
CA PRO A 53 -2.10 0.86 -11.28
C PRO A 53 -2.11 1.10 -12.78
N SER A 54 -1.18 0.48 -13.47
CA SER A 54 -1.05 0.49 -14.93
C SER A 54 -0.41 -0.81 -15.39
N GLU A 55 -0.51 -1.12 -16.68
CA GLU A 55 0.01 -2.37 -17.25
C GLU A 55 1.53 -2.53 -17.04
N ASP A 56 2.28 -1.42 -17.06
CA ASP A 56 3.72 -1.40 -16.80
C ASP A 56 4.09 -1.51 -15.31
N MET A 57 3.15 -1.23 -14.40
CA MET A 57 3.38 -1.23 -12.96
C MET A 57 2.81 -2.47 -12.25
N VAL A 58 1.79 -3.11 -12.83
CA VAL A 58 1.16 -4.31 -12.26
C VAL A 58 1.90 -5.56 -12.74
N ILE A 59 2.69 -6.17 -11.86
CA ILE A 59 3.42 -7.42 -12.13
C ILE A 59 2.49 -8.65 -11.99
N GLY A 60 1.45 -8.54 -11.16
CA GLY A 60 0.51 -9.62 -10.89
C GLY A 60 -0.32 -10.01 -12.12
N ARG A 61 -0.76 -11.27 -12.19
CA ARG A 61 -1.66 -11.76 -13.24
C ARG A 61 -3.10 -11.38 -12.90
N PHE A 62 -3.71 -10.55 -13.76
CA PHE A 62 -5.13 -10.17 -13.72
C PHE A 62 -5.87 -10.76 -14.93
N ASP A 63 -5.79 -12.08 -15.05
CA ASP A 63 -6.27 -12.86 -16.19
C ASP A 63 -7.68 -13.45 -16.00
N GLY A 64 -8.31 -13.22 -14.85
CA GLY A 64 -9.62 -13.76 -14.52
C GLY A 64 -9.59 -15.22 -14.07
N GLU A 65 -8.41 -15.84 -13.94
CA GLU A 65 -8.28 -17.23 -13.50
C GLU A 65 -8.33 -17.33 -11.95
N PRO A 66 -9.27 -18.09 -11.37
CA PRO A 66 -9.41 -18.22 -9.92
C PRO A 66 -8.19 -18.84 -9.25
N ARG A 67 -7.82 -18.28 -8.09
CA ARG A 67 -6.78 -18.81 -7.18
C ARG A 67 -7.44 -19.34 -5.92
N HIS A 68 -7.29 -20.65 -5.71
CA HIS A 68 -7.86 -21.34 -4.56
C HIS A 68 -6.87 -21.36 -3.40
N TYR A 69 -7.34 -20.90 -2.25
CA TYR A 69 -6.70 -20.98 -0.95
C TYR A 69 -7.50 -21.92 -0.05
N SER A 70 -7.01 -22.22 1.15
CA SER A 70 -7.67 -23.14 2.08
C SER A 70 -9.09 -22.73 2.46
N ASP A 71 -9.37 -21.44 2.47
CA ASP A 71 -10.61 -20.84 2.98
C ASP A 71 -11.21 -19.78 2.04
N ALA A 72 -10.54 -19.47 0.93
CA ALA A 72 -10.97 -18.44 -0.01
C ALA A 72 -10.69 -18.82 -1.47
N THR A 73 -11.44 -18.23 -2.38
CA THR A 73 -11.09 -18.15 -3.79
C THR A 73 -10.90 -16.68 -4.15
N VAL A 74 -9.76 -16.35 -4.77
CA VAL A 74 -9.45 -14.99 -5.23
C VAL A 74 -9.31 -15.01 -6.74
N THR A 75 -10.10 -14.20 -7.43
CA THR A 75 -10.07 -14.07 -8.90
C THR A 75 -9.60 -12.66 -9.26
N PRO A 76 -8.31 -12.49 -9.62
CA PRO A 76 -7.78 -11.22 -10.08
C PRO A 76 -8.18 -10.99 -11.54
N LEU A 77 -8.80 -9.87 -11.86
CA LEU A 77 -9.23 -9.55 -13.23
C LEU A 77 -9.05 -8.07 -13.55
N ARG A 78 -8.83 -7.79 -14.83
CA ARG A 78 -8.92 -6.45 -15.38
C ARG A 78 -10.28 -6.28 -16.06
N ASP A 79 -11.05 -5.29 -15.65
CA ASP A 79 -12.39 -5.07 -16.20
C ASP A 79 -12.37 -4.31 -17.54
N GLU A 80 -13.56 -4.06 -18.10
CA GLU A 80 -13.71 -3.35 -19.38
C GLU A 80 -13.29 -1.88 -19.30
N GLN A 81 -13.35 -1.27 -18.12
CA GLN A 81 -12.86 0.08 -17.85
C GLN A 81 -11.33 0.11 -17.70
N GLY A 82 -10.70 -1.06 -17.61
CA GLY A 82 -9.27 -1.22 -17.44
C GLY A 82 -8.80 -1.21 -15.99
N ASP A 83 -9.73 -1.21 -15.03
CA ASP A 83 -9.44 -1.26 -13.60
C ASP A 83 -9.00 -2.67 -13.20
N TYR A 84 -8.01 -2.72 -12.30
CA TYR A 84 -7.52 -3.95 -11.70
C TYR A 84 -8.34 -4.28 -10.45
N ARG A 85 -8.88 -5.49 -10.38
CA ARG A 85 -9.80 -5.88 -9.30
C ARG A 85 -9.51 -7.28 -8.79
N PHE A 86 -9.74 -7.49 -7.49
CA PHE A 86 -9.79 -8.81 -6.87
C PHE A 86 -11.23 -9.12 -6.49
N ILE A 87 -11.74 -10.21 -7.06
CA ILE A 87 -13.00 -10.79 -6.62
C ILE A 87 -12.68 -11.87 -5.59
N VAL A 88 -13.01 -11.62 -4.33
CA VAL A 88 -12.70 -12.51 -3.21
C VAL A 88 -13.98 -13.19 -2.75
N GLU A 89 -14.00 -14.51 -2.80
CA GLU A 89 -15.04 -15.35 -2.21
C GLU A 89 -14.48 -16.01 -0.96
N TRP A 90 -15.00 -15.62 0.21
CA TRP A 90 -14.54 -16.09 1.52
C TRP A 90 -15.74 -16.34 2.43
N LEU A 91 -15.82 -17.56 3.00
CA LEU A 91 -16.93 -17.98 3.87
C LEU A 91 -18.33 -17.78 3.27
N GLY A 92 -18.46 -17.89 1.94
CA GLY A 92 -19.71 -17.68 1.21
C GLY A 92 -20.07 -16.22 0.93
N GLU A 93 -19.26 -15.26 1.39
CA GLU A 93 -19.38 -13.86 1.02
C GLU A 93 -18.48 -13.53 -0.18
N LYS A 94 -18.98 -12.67 -1.07
CA LYS A 94 -18.24 -12.17 -2.22
C LYS A 94 -17.92 -10.69 -2.04
N LYS A 95 -16.65 -10.33 -2.15
CA LYS A 95 -16.15 -8.95 -2.12
C LYS A 95 -15.46 -8.59 -3.42
N ASP A 96 -15.71 -7.38 -3.88
CA ASP A 96 -15.10 -6.80 -5.05
C ASP A 96 -14.19 -5.66 -4.60
N ILE A 97 -12.88 -5.85 -4.75
CA ILE A 97 -11.86 -4.94 -4.24
C ILE A 97 -11.11 -4.36 -5.42
N LYS A 98 -11.27 -3.06 -5.65
CA LYS A 98 -10.49 -2.31 -6.64
C LYS A 98 -9.06 -2.09 -6.12
N VAL A 99 -8.09 -2.23 -7.02
CA VAL A 99 -6.71 -1.80 -6.76
C VAL A 99 -6.64 -0.31 -7.09
N ASP A 100 -6.46 0.53 -6.06
CA ASP A 100 -6.31 1.98 -6.25
C ASP A 100 -4.84 2.43 -6.32
N GLY A 101 -3.91 1.57 -5.91
CA GLY A 101 -2.49 1.86 -5.95
C GLY A 101 -1.61 0.62 -5.97
N VAL A 102 -0.41 0.80 -6.51
CA VAL A 102 0.66 -0.20 -6.55
C VAL A 102 1.87 0.33 -5.79
N VAL A 103 2.61 -0.57 -5.15
CA VAL A 103 3.85 -0.26 -4.42
C VAL A 103 4.86 -1.35 -4.78
N GLY A 104 6.11 -0.96 -5.04
CA GLY A 104 7.21 -1.91 -5.28
C GLY A 104 8.07 -1.64 -6.52
N LYS A 105 8.04 -0.45 -7.15
CA LYS A 105 8.97 -0.15 -8.26
C LYS A 105 10.44 -0.07 -7.81
N GLY A 106 10.69 -0.03 -6.50
CA GLY A 106 12.02 -0.10 -5.92
C GLY A 106 12.50 -1.53 -5.71
N HIS A 107 13.81 -1.77 -5.93
CA HIS A 107 14.45 -3.02 -5.50
C HIS A 107 14.37 -3.13 -3.98
N MET A 108 13.38 -3.86 -3.47
CA MET A 108 13.24 -4.14 -2.05
C MET A 108 14.08 -5.38 -1.70
N VAL A 109 15.37 -5.19 -1.37
CA VAL A 109 16.17 -6.27 -0.76
C VAL A 109 15.59 -6.54 0.63
N GLY A 110 14.91 -7.68 0.78
CA GLY A 110 14.33 -8.12 2.07
C GLY A 110 12.84 -7.84 2.26
N GLY A 111 12.11 -7.43 1.23
CA GLY A 111 10.66 -7.31 1.28
C GLY A 111 10.01 -7.38 -0.09
N GLY A 112 9.48 -8.54 -0.49
CA GLY A 112 8.56 -8.65 -1.61
C GLY A 112 9.15 -8.39 -3.01
N THR A 113 9.90 -9.37 -3.52
CA THR A 113 9.61 -10.01 -4.81
C THR A 113 9.64 -11.51 -4.60
#